data_AF-A0A0K8W999-F1
#
_entry.id   AF-A0A0K8W999-F1
#
_cell.length_a   1.000
_cell.length_b   1.000
_cell.length_c   1.000
_cell.angle_alpha   90.00
_cell.angle_beta   90.00
_cell.angle_gamma   90.00
#
_symmetry.space_group_name_H-M   'P 1'
#
loop_
_entity.id
_entity.type
_entity.pdbx_description
1 polymer ?
#
loop_
_entity_poly.entity_id
_entity_poly.type
_entity_poly.pdbx_seq_one_letter_code
_entity_poly.pdbx_strand_id
1 'polypeptide(L)'
;HEIVHPAQTICDHLKSIQFDGLIFCLTSEAFKSLLRDAGFDVVEELVGYVETLDDLRAVINSDDPVKAVIIDVDFNLTASKLMRAHGYLKKNPECLFIGGAADTLITVGGKDVIGPGPYISVLENTAA
;
A
#
# COMPACT_ATOMS: atom_id res chain seq x y z
N HIS A 1 -27.81 3.30 9.31
CA HIS A 1 -27.22 2.43 8.28
C HIS A 1 -25.77 2.22 8.67
N GLU A 2 -25.29 0.97 8.67
CA GLU A 2 -23.88 0.65 8.91
C GLU A 2 -23.18 0.49 7.55
N ILE A 3 -22.05 1.15 7.36
CA ILE A 3 -21.25 1.09 6.13
C ILE A 3 -19.89 0.53 6.52
N VAL A 4 -19.50 -0.58 5.90
CA VAL A 4 -18.18 -1.20 6.10
C VAL A 4 -17.32 -0.88 4.88
N HIS A 5 -16.19 -0.22 5.12
CA HIS A 5 -15.22 0.15 4.09
C HIS A 5 -13.95 -0.69 4.27
N PRO A 6 -13.25 -1.12 3.19
CA PRO A 6 -12.01 -1.89 3.29
C PRO A 6 -10.99 -1.29 4.27
N ALA A 7 -10.83 0.04 4.27
CA ALA A 7 -9.99 0.75 5.23
C ALA A 7 -10.32 0.45 6.70
N GLN A 8 -11.61 0.45 7.06
CA GLN A 8 -12.04 0.17 8.42
C GLN A 8 -11.80 -1.30 8.77
N THR A 9 -12.15 -2.21 7.86
CA THR A 9 -11.94 -3.66 8.06
C THR A 9 -10.46 -4.00 8.24
N ILE A 10 -9.56 -3.39 7.45
CA ILE A 10 -8.12 -3.58 7.58
C ILE A 10 -7.62 -3.00 8.91
N CYS A 11 -8.08 -1.81 9.30
CA CYS A 11 -7.74 -1.22 10.59
C CYS A 11 -8.18 -2.10 11.77
N ASP A 12 -9.40 -2.63 11.72
CA ASP A 12 -9.93 -3.54 12.74
C ASP A 12 -9.17 -4.87 12.77
N HIS A 13 -8.79 -5.38 11.60
CA HIS A 13 -7.95 -6.57 11.51
C HIS A 13 -6.58 -6.35 12.17
N LEU A 14 -5.87 -5.26 11.83
CA LEU A 14 -4.58 -4.91 12.44
C LEU A 14 -4.69 -4.80 13.98
N LYS A 15 -5.77 -4.19 14.50
CA LYS A 15 -6.03 -4.12 15.95
C LYS A 15 -6.25 -5.51 16.55
N SER A 16 -7.03 -6.37 15.90
CA SER A 16 -7.34 -7.71 16.39
C SER A 16 -6.13 -8.63 16.50
N ILE A 17 -5.13 -8.44 15.65
CA ILE A 17 -3.85 -9.17 15.71
C ILE A 17 -2.80 -8.44 16.55
N GLN A 18 -3.18 -7.31 17.18
CA GLN A 18 -2.29 -6.45 17.96
C GLN A 18 -1.03 -6.06 17.17
N PHE A 19 -1.22 -5.70 15.89
CA PHE A 19 -0.13 -5.36 15.00
C PHE A 19 0.69 -4.20 15.56
N ASP A 20 2.01 -4.42 15.65
CA ASP A 20 3.00 -3.43 16.08
C ASP A 20 4.14 -3.39 15.07
N GLY A 21 4.20 -2.31 14.29
CA GLY A 21 5.21 -2.13 13.25
C GLY A 21 4.89 -1.01 12.28
N LEU A 22 5.88 -0.69 11.45
CA LEU A 22 5.76 0.34 10.43
C LEU A 22 5.03 -0.20 9.19
N ILE A 23 4.06 0.56 8.70
CA ILE A 23 3.22 0.22 7.55
C ILE A 23 3.64 1.04 6.33
N PHE A 24 3.88 0.37 5.20
CA PHE A 24 4.00 1.03 3.90
C PHE A 24 2.68 0.92 3.13
N CYS A 25 2.02 2.05 2.89
CA CYS A 25 0.70 2.09 2.26
C CYS A 25 0.75 2.59 0.81
N LEU A 26 0.19 1.79 -0.09
CA LEU A 26 -0.17 2.16 -1.45
C LEU A 26 -1.68 2.37 -1.51
N THR A 27 -2.14 3.44 -0.85
CA THR A 27 -3.56 3.77 -0.68
C THR A 27 -3.81 5.27 -0.75
N SER A 28 -5.07 5.69 -0.84
CA SER A 28 -5.44 7.11 -0.73
C SER A 28 -5.04 7.74 0.61
N GLU A 29 -4.85 9.06 0.65
CA GLU A 29 -4.53 9.76 1.90
C GLU A 29 -5.60 9.60 2.98
N ALA A 30 -6.89 9.51 2.60
CA ALA A 30 -7.96 9.25 3.57
C ALA A 30 -7.78 7.90 4.29
N PHE A 31 -7.30 6.89 3.58
CA PHE A 31 -6.98 5.58 4.15
C PHE A 31 -5.78 5.66 5.10
N LYS A 32 -4.71 6.37 4.69
CA LYS A 32 -3.52 6.56 5.54
C LYS A 32 -3.84 7.34 6.81
N SER A 33 -4.65 8.40 6.71
CA SER A 33 -5.11 9.16 7.89
C SER A 33 -5.91 8.30 8.84
N LEU A 34 -6.81 7.43 8.33
CA LEU A 34 -7.56 6.50 9.17
C LEU A 34 -6.64 5.56 9.97
N LEU A 35 -5.56 5.06 9.38
CA LEU A 35 -4.58 4.23 10.08
C LEU A 35 -3.81 5.03 11.14
N ARG A 36 -3.35 6.24 10.80
CA ARG A 36 -2.65 7.12 11.74
C ARG A 36 -3.52 7.52 12.93
N ASP A 37 -4.78 7.89 12.67
CA ASP A 37 -5.77 8.23 13.69
C ASP A 37 -6.09 7.04 14.61
N ALA A 38 -5.95 5.82 14.09
CA ALA A 38 -6.08 4.59 14.86
C ALA A 38 -4.81 4.21 15.65
N GLY A 39 -3.74 4.98 15.54
CA GLY A 39 -2.48 4.80 16.28
C GLY A 39 -1.43 3.95 15.57
N PHE A 40 -1.57 3.67 14.28
CA PHE A 40 -0.56 2.94 13.51
C PHE A 40 0.48 3.87 12.89
N ASP A 41 1.73 3.41 12.87
CA ASP A 41 2.83 4.09 12.19
C ASP A 41 2.81 3.80 10.69
N VAL A 42 2.73 4.86 9.88
CA VAL A 42 2.69 4.78 8.42
C VAL A 42 3.87 5.55 7.84
N VAL A 43 4.63 4.92 6.94
CA VAL A 43 5.74 5.57 6.22
C VAL A 43 5.26 6.87 5.56
N GLU A 44 5.96 7.97 5.80
CA GLU A 44 5.74 9.21 5.05
C GLU A 44 6.30 9.06 3.63
N GLU A 45 5.47 9.31 2.63
CA GLU A 45 5.90 9.24 1.25
C GLU A 45 6.79 10.44 0.88
N LEU A 46 7.89 10.15 0.20
CA LEU A 46 8.66 11.17 -0.49
C LEU A 46 7.88 11.62 -1.72
N VAL A 47 7.40 12.86 -1.70
CA VAL A 47 6.76 13.49 -2.85
C VAL A 47 7.85 13.92 -3.83
N GLY A 48 7.90 13.29 -5.02
CA GLY A 48 8.87 13.66 -6.05
C GLY A 48 8.74 12.86 -7.33
N TYR A 49 9.26 13.42 -8.42
CA TYR A 49 9.39 12.71 -9.70
C TYR A 49 10.73 11.97 -9.74
N VAL A 50 10.71 10.81 -10.39
CA VAL A 50 11.92 10.04 -10.70
C VAL A 50 12.36 10.44 -12.10
N GLU A 51 13.47 11.18 -12.22
CA GLU A 51 13.98 11.66 -13.51
C GLU A 51 15.20 10.86 -13.98
N THR A 52 16.00 10.38 -13.03
CA THR A 52 17.22 9.64 -13.29
C THR A 52 17.19 8.23 -12.68
N LEU A 53 18.15 7.40 -13.10
CA LEU A 53 18.33 6.07 -12.51
C LEU A 53 18.76 6.16 -11.03
N ASP A 54 19.48 7.21 -10.65
CA ASP A 54 19.89 7.42 -9.26
C ASP A 54 18.70 7.86 -8.40
N ASP A 55 17.80 8.68 -8.94
CA ASP A 55 16.52 8.99 -8.26
C ASP A 55 15.71 7.70 -8.07
N LEU A 56 15.64 6.85 -9.09
CA LEU A 56 14.92 5.58 -9.00
C LEU A 56 15.51 4.71 -7.88
N ARG A 57 16.83 4.56 -7.85
CA ARG A 57 17.54 3.81 -6.80
C ARG A 57 17.25 4.39 -5.41
N ALA A 58 17.22 5.71 -5.27
CA ALA A 58 16.96 6.37 -4.00
C ALA A 58 15.51 6.14 -3.52
N VAL A 59 14.52 6.16 -4.42
CA VAL A 59 13.12 6.01 -3.99
C VAL A 59 12.70 4.56 -3.75
N ILE A 60 13.30 3.57 -4.42
CA ILE A 60 12.94 2.16 -4.26
C ILE A 60 13.68 1.47 -3.10
N ASN A 61 14.85 1.98 -2.71
CA ASN A 61 15.62 1.41 -1.60
C ASN A 61 15.34 2.20 -0.32
N SER A 62 14.98 1.49 0.74
CA SER A 62 14.86 2.05 2.08
C SER A 62 15.29 1.03 3.14
N ASP A 63 15.80 1.54 4.26
CA ASP A 63 16.11 0.76 5.45
C ASP A 63 15.00 0.80 6.51
N ASP A 64 13.86 1.42 6.19
CA ASP A 64 12.68 1.40 7.05
C ASP A 64 12.31 -0.05 7.43
N PRO A 65 12.09 -0.34 8.73
CA PRO A 65 11.77 -1.68 9.21
C PRO A 65 10.28 -2.00 9.01
N VAL A 66 9.80 -1.93 7.76
CA VAL A 66 8.41 -2.16 7.39
C VAL A 66 8.00 -3.60 7.73
N LYS A 67 6.88 -3.73 8.45
CA LYS A 67 6.28 -5.02 8.84
C LYS A 67 4.94 -5.29 8.15
N ALA A 68 4.36 -4.32 7.46
CA ALA A 68 3.20 -4.53 6.61
C ALA A 68 3.25 -3.65 5.36
N VAL A 69 2.87 -4.23 4.22
CA VAL A 69 2.55 -3.53 2.98
C VAL A 69 1.05 -3.64 2.75
N ILE A 70 0.38 -2.49 2.64
CA ILE A 70 -1.06 -2.41 2.38
C ILE A 70 -1.28 -1.75 1.02
N ILE A 71 -2.07 -2.37 0.15
CA ILE A 71 -2.39 -1.84 -1.18
C ILE A 71 -3.90 -1.82 -1.40
N ASP A 72 -4.38 -0.67 -1.87
CA ASP A 72 -5.78 -0.41 -2.25
C ASP A 72 -5.74 0.66 -3.38
N VAL A 73 -6.83 1.40 -3.58
CA VAL A 73 -6.86 2.53 -4.51
C VAL A 73 -5.89 3.63 -4.04
N ASP A 74 -4.81 3.82 -4.80
CA ASP A 74 -3.90 4.97 -4.73
C ASP A 74 -3.95 5.75 -6.05
N PHE A 75 -4.46 6.98 -5.98
CA PHE A 75 -4.57 7.87 -7.15
C PHE A 75 -3.21 8.34 -7.68
N ASN A 76 -2.16 8.22 -6.87
CA ASN A 76 -0.78 8.60 -7.17
C ASN A 76 0.14 7.36 -7.20
N LEU A 77 -0.41 6.19 -7.53
CA LEU A 77 0.40 4.97 -7.66
C LEU A 77 1.41 5.12 -8.80
N THR A 78 2.67 4.79 -8.52
CA THR A 78 3.75 4.79 -9.52
C THR A 78 4.42 3.41 -9.56
N ALA A 79 5.13 3.13 -10.65
CA ALA A 79 5.93 1.91 -10.75
C ALA A 79 7.01 1.83 -9.65
N SER A 80 7.62 2.96 -9.28
CA SER A 80 8.64 3.00 -8.22
C SER A 80 8.06 2.65 -6.84
N LYS A 81 6.83 3.06 -6.55
CA LYS A 81 6.11 2.66 -5.34
C LYS A 81 5.91 1.14 -5.26
N LEU A 82 5.53 0.50 -6.36
CA LEU A 82 5.41 -0.96 -6.44
C LEU A 82 6.77 -1.65 -6.27
N MET A 83 7.83 -1.13 -6.89
CA MET A 83 9.21 -1.63 -6.71
C MET A 83 9.67 -1.54 -5.25
N ARG A 84 9.36 -0.44 -4.55
CA ARG A 84 9.66 -0.28 -3.12
C ARG A 84 8.88 -1.26 -2.25
N ALA A 85 7.58 -1.42 -2.51
CA ALA A 85 6.74 -2.42 -1.83
C ALA A 85 7.30 -3.84 -2.01
N HIS A 86 7.66 -4.21 -3.23
CA HIS A 86 8.34 -5.47 -3.53
C HIS A 86 9.62 -5.64 -2.69
N GLY A 87 10.46 -4.60 -2.62
CA GLY A 87 11.68 -4.60 -1.81
C GLY A 87 11.41 -4.90 -0.33
N TYR A 88 10.38 -4.27 0.27
CA TYR A 88 10.00 -4.54 1.65
C TYR A 88 9.53 -5.98 1.86
N LEU A 89 8.64 -6.47 0.99
CA LEU A 89 8.11 -7.84 1.05
C LEU A 89 9.23 -8.88 0.87
N LYS A 90 10.19 -8.62 -0.01
CA LYS A 90 11.30 -9.56 -0.26
C LYS A 90 12.34 -9.57 0.86
N LYS A 91 12.61 -8.42 1.47
CA LYS A 91 13.60 -8.27 2.57
C LYS A 91 13.10 -8.89 3.88
N ASN A 92 11.80 -8.87 4.13
CA ASN A 92 11.19 -9.37 5.37
C ASN A 92 10.09 -10.42 5.05
N PRO A 93 10.39 -11.74 5.17
CA PRO A 93 9.42 -12.81 4.92
C PRO A 93 8.19 -12.79 5.84
N GLU A 94 8.29 -12.17 7.01
CA GLU A 94 7.19 -12.02 7.97
C GLU A 94 6.42 -10.70 7.74
N CYS A 95 6.76 -9.93 6.71
CA CYS A 95 6.04 -8.72 6.35
C CYS A 95 4.64 -9.07 5.87
N LEU A 96 3.62 -8.54 6.54
CA LEU A 96 2.23 -8.76 6.14
C LEU A 96 1.96 -8.09 4.80
N PHE A 97 1.37 -8.83 3.87
CA PHE A 97 0.83 -8.27 2.64
C PHE A 97 -0.69 -8.26 2.70
N ILE A 98 -1.30 -7.08 2.63
CA ILE A 98 -2.75 -6.92 2.74
C ILE A 98 -3.28 -6.14 1.53
N GLY A 99 -4.13 -6.78 0.74
CA GLY A 99 -4.93 -6.14 -0.29
C GLY A 99 -6.26 -5.63 0.25
N GLY A 100 -6.66 -4.42 -0.13
CA GLY A 100 -7.99 -3.86 0.11
C GLY A 100 -8.99 -4.33 -0.93
N ALA A 101 -9.58 -3.39 -1.68
CA ALA A 101 -10.39 -3.75 -2.84
C ALA A 101 -9.54 -4.52 -3.87
N ALA A 102 -10.07 -5.60 -4.44
CA ALA A 102 -9.37 -6.46 -5.40
C ALA A 102 -9.99 -6.40 -6.80
N ASP A 103 -10.83 -5.39 -7.06
CA ASP A 103 -11.52 -5.22 -8.33
C ASP A 103 -10.51 -5.05 -9.48
N THR A 104 -10.72 -5.81 -10.56
CA THR A 104 -9.92 -5.68 -11.79
C THR A 104 -10.13 -4.33 -12.46
N LEU A 105 -11.37 -3.84 -12.45
CA LEU A 105 -11.82 -2.58 -13.03
C LEU A 105 -12.69 -1.84 -12.02
N ILE A 106 -12.59 -0.51 -12.02
CA ILE A 106 -13.49 0.38 -11.27
C ILE A 106 -14.07 1.42 -12.22
N THR A 107 -15.26 1.94 -11.92
CA THR A 107 -15.90 2.97 -12.74
C THR A 107 -15.63 4.36 -12.18
N VAL A 108 -14.99 5.22 -12.97
CA VAL A 108 -14.72 6.63 -12.63
C VAL A 108 -15.33 7.52 -13.70
N GLY A 109 -16.28 8.38 -13.32
CA GLY A 109 -16.96 9.27 -14.27
C GLY A 109 -17.72 8.55 -15.38
N GLY A 110 -18.24 7.35 -15.09
CA GLY A 110 -18.98 6.51 -16.05
C GLY A 110 -18.11 5.75 -17.06
N LYS A 111 -16.79 5.70 -16.84
CA LYS A 111 -15.86 4.89 -17.64
C LYS A 111 -15.10 3.92 -16.76
N ASP A 112 -14.85 2.73 -17.28
CA ASP A 112 -14.02 1.75 -16.59
C ASP A 112 -12.54 2.13 -16.70
N VAL A 113 -11.86 2.07 -15.56
CA VAL A 113 -10.42 2.23 -15.41
C VAL A 113 -9.87 1.04 -14.63
N ILE A 114 -8.55 0.85 -14.69
CA ILE A 114 -7.88 -0.24 -13.95
C ILE A 114 -8.11 -0.03 -12.45
N GLY A 115 -8.66 -1.06 -11.80
CA GLY A 115 -8.82 -1.10 -10.35
C GLY A 115 -7.54 -1.51 -9.63
N PRO A 116 -7.57 -1.63 -8.29
CA PRO A 116 -6.43 -2.07 -7.48
C PRO A 116 -6.00 -3.52 -7.76
N GLY A 117 -6.90 -4.41 -8.21
CA GLY A 117 -6.65 -5.84 -8.39
C GLY A 117 -5.39 -6.17 -9.20
N PRO A 118 -5.18 -5.62 -10.41
CA PRO A 118 -4.00 -5.92 -11.20
C PRO A 118 -2.68 -5.48 -10.54
N TYR A 119 -2.70 -4.41 -9.75
CA TYR A 119 -1.51 -3.96 -9.01
C TYR A 119 -1.22 -4.85 -7.79
N ILE A 120 -2.26 -5.35 -7.12
CA ILE A 120 -2.14 -6.38 -6.08
C ILE A 120 -1.46 -7.62 -6.67
N SER A 121 -1.93 -8.10 -7.82
CA SER A 121 -1.36 -9.28 -8.48
C SER A 121 0.11 -9.10 -8.87
N VAL A 122 0.56 -7.88 -9.21
CA VAL A 122 1.99 -7.63 -9.46
C VAL A 122 2.83 -7.92 -8.21
N LEU A 123 2.37 -7.47 -7.04
CA LEU A 123 3.10 -7.70 -5.78
C LEU A 123 3.00 -9.16 -5.34
N GLU A 124 1.82 -9.78 -5.41
CA GLU A 124 1.64 -11.20 -5.07
C GLU A 124 2.59 -12.11 -5.86
N ASN A 125 2.72 -11.88 -7.16
CA ASN A 125 3.54 -12.71 -8.04
C ASN A 125 5.04 -12.46 -7.92
N THR A 126 5.46 -11.35 -7.30
CA THR A 126 6.88 -10.98 -7.18
C THR A 126 7.41 -11.09 -5.76
N ALA A 127 6.54 -11.05 -4.75
CA ALA A 127 6.89 -11.20 -3.34
C ALA A 127 7.12 -12.67 -2.92
N ALA A 128 6.50 -13.62 -3.63
CA ALA A 128 6.70 -15.06 -3.43
C ALA A 128 8.16 -15.52 -3.61
#